data_AF-A0A413G1T5-F1
#
_entry.id   AF-A0A413G1T5-F1
#
_cell.length_a   1.000
_cell.length_b   1.000
_cell.length_c   1.000
_cell.angle_alpha   90.00
_cell.angle_beta   90.00
_cell.angle_gamma   90.00
#
_symmetry.space_group_name_H-M   'P 1'
#
loop_
_entity.id
_entity.type
_entity.pdbx_description
1 polymer ?
#
loop_
_entity_poly.entity_id
_entity_poly.type
_entity_poly.pdbx_seq_one_letter_code
_entity_poly.pdbx_strand_id
1 'polypeptide(L)'
;MSLITIGVAYAVPQTVPPEMTSSSMPEPPPIEDTTGYPYLLRNYEGKLAVFTDDLVQPDMVFDVYVRTLPELDQQELQRGVRVQSYEELTALIEDYIS
;
A
#
# COMPACT_ATOMS: atom_id res chain seq x y z
N MET A 1 17.55 -18.23 -45.92
CA MET A 1 18.48 -17.08 -46.02
C MET A 1 17.85 -15.88 -45.33
N SER A 2 18.59 -15.26 -44.42
CA SER A 2 18.27 -14.07 -43.62
C SER A 2 17.89 -12.83 -44.41
N LEU A 3 17.15 -11.90 -43.79
CA LEU A 3 17.64 -10.56 -43.42
C LEU A 3 16.61 -9.77 -42.58
N ILE A 4 17.16 -9.05 -41.60
CA ILE A 4 16.51 -8.17 -40.62
C ILE A 4 16.23 -6.81 -41.26
N THR A 5 15.13 -6.13 -40.90
CA THR A 5 15.01 -4.67 -41.05
C THR A 5 14.26 -4.11 -39.84
N ILE A 6 14.99 -3.31 -39.04
CA ILE A 6 14.46 -2.50 -37.95
C ILE A 6 13.99 -1.20 -38.58
N GLY A 7 12.72 -0.84 -38.40
CA GLY A 7 12.20 0.49 -38.70
C GLY A 7 11.69 1.14 -37.43
N VAL A 8 12.44 2.11 -36.89
CA VAL A 8 11.94 3.04 -35.87
C VAL A 8 11.33 4.23 -36.60
N ALA A 9 10.04 4.52 -36.37
CA ALA A 9 9.43 5.79 -36.74
C ALA A 9 8.28 6.15 -35.79
N TYR A 10 8.31 7.40 -35.32
CA TYR A 10 7.59 8.01 -34.21
C TYR A 10 6.10 8.29 -34.51
N ALA A 11 5.23 8.24 -33.48
CA ALA A 11 3.86 8.76 -33.58
C ALA A 11 3.38 9.44 -32.26
N VAL A 12 3.26 10.77 -32.32
CA VAL A 12 2.41 11.75 -31.58
C VAL A 12 2.04 11.57 -30.08
N PRO A 13 2.28 12.58 -29.21
CA PRO A 13 1.63 12.65 -27.89
C PRO A 13 0.17 13.08 -28.08
N GLN A 14 -0.78 12.16 -27.92
CA GLN A 14 -2.21 12.46 -28.03
C GLN A 14 -2.71 13.20 -26.78
N THR A 15 -3.40 14.32 -26.99
CA THR A 15 -4.05 15.15 -25.96
C THR A 15 -5.58 15.12 -26.16
N VAL A 16 -6.29 14.44 -25.23
CA VAL A 16 -7.65 14.66 -24.59
C VAL A 16 -8.96 14.69 -25.45
N PRO A 17 -10.22 14.52 -24.93
CA PRO A 17 -10.87 13.81 -23.78
C PRO A 17 -12.24 13.10 -24.17
N PRO A 18 -13.28 12.97 -23.29
CA PRO A 18 -13.72 11.84 -22.45
C PRO A 18 -14.87 10.96 -23.03
N GLU A 19 -14.83 9.62 -22.92
CA GLU A 19 -16.05 8.80 -23.02
C GLU A 19 -15.97 7.54 -22.17
N MET A 20 -17.09 7.28 -21.49
CA MET A 20 -17.29 6.26 -20.48
C MET A 20 -17.39 4.87 -21.12
N THR A 21 -16.43 3.98 -20.88
CA THR A 21 -16.67 2.52 -20.98
C THR A 21 -15.82 1.79 -19.94
N SER A 22 -16.54 1.07 -19.07
CA SER A 22 -16.05 0.22 -18.00
C SER A 22 -15.21 -0.95 -18.55
N SER A 23 -13.92 -1.01 -18.19
CA SER A 23 -13.14 -2.25 -18.04
C SER A 23 -11.89 -1.90 -17.23
N SER A 24 -11.91 -2.34 -15.98
CA SER A 24 -10.86 -2.23 -14.98
C SER A 24 -9.51 -2.70 -15.52
N MET A 25 -8.61 -1.77 -15.85
CA MET A 25 -7.18 -2.01 -15.72
C MET A 25 -6.80 -1.33 -14.40
N PRO A 26 -6.42 -2.06 -13.35
CA PRO A 26 -5.86 -1.41 -12.16
C PRO A 26 -4.61 -0.69 -12.64
N GLU A 27 -4.59 0.64 -12.55
CA GLU A 27 -3.34 1.37 -12.50
C GLU A 27 -2.54 0.72 -11.35
N PRO A 28 -1.35 0.14 -11.61
CA PRO A 28 -0.57 -0.44 -10.53
C PRO A 28 -0.39 0.65 -9.48
N PRO A 29 -0.59 0.33 -8.18
CA PRO A 29 -0.44 1.33 -7.14
C PRO A 29 0.94 1.98 -7.28
N PRO A 30 1.07 3.28 -6.97
CA PRO A 30 2.38 3.90 -6.91
C PRO A 30 3.27 3.00 -6.04
N ILE A 31 4.35 2.49 -6.63
CA ILE A 31 5.35 1.70 -5.93
C ILE A 31 6.01 2.69 -4.98
N GLU A 32 5.45 2.88 -3.79
CA GLU A 32 6.13 3.62 -2.74
C GLU A 32 7.37 2.80 -2.41
N ASP A 33 8.55 3.42 -2.44
CA ASP A 33 9.80 2.75 -2.11
C ASP A 33 9.75 2.29 -0.63
N THR A 34 9.21 1.10 -0.37
CA THR A 34 9.16 0.44 0.95
C THR A 34 10.53 -0.11 1.38
N THR A 35 11.61 0.35 0.74
CA THR A 35 12.96 -0.21 0.88
C THR A 35 13.41 -0.12 2.34
N GLY A 36 13.30 -1.24 3.05
CA GLY A 36 13.66 -1.41 4.46
C GLY A 36 12.48 -1.68 5.39
N TYR A 37 11.27 -1.22 5.09
CA TYR A 37 10.10 -1.33 5.98
C TYR A 37 8.90 -1.95 5.24
N PRO A 38 8.86 -3.29 5.10
CA PRO A 38 7.81 -3.98 4.37
C PRO A 38 6.48 -4.05 5.13
N TYR A 39 6.40 -3.55 6.37
CA TYR A 39 5.17 -3.54 7.15
C TYR A 39 4.82 -2.13 7.60
N LEU A 40 3.55 -1.77 7.52
CA LEU A 40 3.00 -0.50 7.98
C LEU A 40 1.75 -0.78 8.81
N LEU A 41 1.78 -0.47 10.10
CA LEU A 41 0.58 -0.50 10.94
C LEU A 41 -0.09 0.87 10.92
N ARG A 42 -1.39 0.90 10.68
CA ARG A 42 -2.17 2.13 10.79
C ARG A 42 -3.63 1.82 11.13
N ASN A 43 -4.36 2.88 11.45
CA ASN A 43 -5.80 2.78 11.53
C ASN A 43 -6.43 2.58 10.14
N TYR A 44 -7.30 1.58 10.04
CA TYR A 44 -8.16 1.33 8.88
C TYR A 44 -9.58 0.99 9.35
N GLU A 45 -10.56 1.78 8.91
CA GLU A 45 -11.98 1.62 9.30
C GLU A 45 -12.21 1.60 10.83
N GLY A 46 -11.38 2.34 11.59
CA GLY A 46 -11.47 2.34 13.05
C GLY A 46 -10.78 1.15 13.72
N LYS A 47 -10.20 0.22 12.94
CA LYS A 47 -9.52 -0.98 13.39
C LYS A 47 -8.02 -0.93 13.14
N LEU A 48 -7.27 -1.78 13.85
CA LEU A 48 -5.85 -1.98 13.64
C LEU A 48 -5.63 -2.79 12.37
N ALA A 49 -4.82 -2.28 11.45
CA ALA A 49 -4.53 -2.95 10.20
C ALA A 49 -3.05 -2.84 9.80
N VAL A 50 -2.58 -3.86 9.10
CA VAL A 50 -1.21 -4.01 8.61
C VAL A 50 -1.23 -3.97 7.10
N PHE A 51 -0.38 -3.12 6.55
CA PHE A 51 -0.17 -2.92 5.13
C PHE A 51 1.23 -3.36 4.79
N THR A 52 1.40 -4.02 3.66
CA THR A 52 2.69 -4.50 3.19
C THR A 52 3.10 -3.72 1.95
N ASP A 53 3.06 -4.34 0.78
CA ASP A 53 3.51 -3.77 -0.49
C ASP A 53 2.47 -2.82 -1.08
N ASP A 54 1.19 -3.19 -1.00
CA ASP A 54 0.16 -2.51 -1.78
C ASP A 54 -0.29 -1.18 -1.18
N LEU A 55 -0.02 -0.90 0.11
CA LEU A 55 -0.34 0.30 0.93
C LEU A 55 -1.76 0.91 0.83
N VAL A 56 -2.56 0.44 -0.11
CA VAL A 56 -3.92 0.81 -0.48
C VAL A 56 -4.88 -0.13 0.22
N GLN A 57 -4.56 -1.43 0.27
CA GLN A 57 -5.34 -2.43 0.97
C GLN A 57 -4.52 -3.02 2.11
N PRO A 58 -5.12 -3.18 3.30
CA PRO A 58 -4.46 -3.88 4.38
C PRO A 58 -4.37 -5.36 4.03
N ASP A 59 -3.18 -5.93 4.23
CA ASP A 59 -2.94 -7.37 4.12
C ASP A 59 -3.61 -8.10 5.29
N MET A 60 -3.60 -7.48 6.47
CA MET A 60 -4.25 -8.01 7.68
C MET A 60 -5.03 -6.90 8.39
N VAL A 61 -6.26 -7.22 8.82
CA VAL A 61 -7.08 -6.34 9.66
C VAL A 61 -7.44 -7.11 10.92
N PHE A 62 -7.07 -6.55 12.07
CA PHE A 62 -7.41 -7.11 13.38
C PHE A 62 -8.75 -6.55 13.85
N ASP A 63 -9.55 -7.36 14.57
CA ASP A 63 -10.82 -6.90 15.16
C ASP A 63 -10.60 -6.10 16.46
N VAL A 64 -9.64 -5.18 16.42
CA VAL A 64 -9.20 -4.36 17.53
C VAL A 64 -9.45 -2.92 17.17
N TYR A 65 -10.27 -2.23 17.95
CA TYR A 65 -10.62 -0.85 17.69
C TYR A 65 -9.48 0.07 18.13
N VAL A 66 -8.92 0.89 17.23
CA VAL A 66 -7.83 1.80 17.60
C VAL A 66 -8.26 2.78 18.69
N ARG A 67 -9.53 3.20 18.70
CA ARG A 67 -10.10 4.04 19.78
C ARG A 67 -10.08 3.42 21.18
N THR A 68 -9.88 2.10 21.32
CA THR A 68 -9.75 1.44 22.62
C THR A 68 -8.32 1.36 23.10
N LEU A 69 -7.35 1.68 22.23
CA LEU A 69 -5.93 1.77 22.57
C LEU A 69 -5.62 3.07 23.32
N PRO A 70 -4.49 3.16 24.03
CA PRO A 70 -3.99 4.40 24.61
C PRO A 70 -3.90 5.55 23.59
N GLU A 71 -4.06 6.80 24.04
CA GLU A 71 -4.03 7.97 23.14
C GLU A 71 -2.71 8.10 22.36
N LEU A 72 -1.60 7.69 22.98
CA LEU A 72 -0.28 7.68 22.33
C LEU A 72 -0.28 6.75 21.11
N ASP A 73 -0.79 5.53 21.26
CA ASP A 73 -0.82 4.53 20.19
C ASP A 73 -1.82 4.91 19.10
N GLN A 74 -2.93 5.54 19.47
CA GLN A 74 -3.86 6.11 18.50
C GLN A 74 -3.17 7.12 17.58
N GLN A 75 -2.33 7.99 18.14
CA GLN A 75 -1.57 8.98 17.38
C GLN A 75 -0.51 8.32 16.49
N GLU A 76 0.22 7.32 17.00
CA GLU A 76 1.19 6.54 16.22
C GLU A 76 0.51 5.86 15.02
N LEU A 77 -0.61 5.17 15.25
CA LEU A 77 -1.38 4.50 14.20
C LEU A 77 -2.09 5.47 13.24
N GLN A 78 -2.35 6.71 13.66
CA GLN A 78 -2.83 7.77 12.76
C GLN A 78 -1.71 8.25 11.82
N ARG A 79 -0.46 8.33 12.31
CA ARG A 79 0.70 8.68 11.49
C ARG A 79 1.16 7.52 10.61
N GLY A 80 0.94 6.29 11.06
CA GLY A 80 1.41 5.07 10.41
C GLY A 80 2.78 4.65 10.92
N VAL A 81 2.84 3.46 11.50
CA VAL A 81 4.04 2.88 12.11
C VAL A 81 4.68 1.91 11.12
N ARG A 82 5.85 2.26 10.61
CA ARG A 82 6.61 1.41 9.69
C ARG A 82 7.52 0.46 10.45
N VAL A 83 7.53 -0.80 10.06
CA VAL A 83 8.27 -1.88 10.72
C VAL A 83 9.06 -2.70 9.70
N GLN A 84 10.28 -3.07 10.07
CA GLN A 84 11.23 -3.77 9.18
C GLN A 84 11.10 -5.29 9.28
N SER A 85 10.78 -5.78 10.49
CA SER A 85 10.74 -7.20 10.83
C SER A 85 9.36 -7.67 11.26
N TYR A 86 9.04 -8.93 10.93
CA TYR A 86 7.84 -9.59 11.44
C TYR A 86 7.84 -9.73 12.97
N GLU A 87 9.02 -9.89 13.59
CA GLU A 87 9.13 -9.98 15.06
C GLU A 87 8.74 -8.67 15.74
N GLU A 88 9.24 -7.54 15.23
CA GLU A 88 8.87 -6.21 15.72
C GLU A 88 7.38 -5.92 15.48
N LEU A 89 6.86 -6.33 14.32
CA LEU A 89 5.45 -6.18 13.98
C LEU A 89 4.58 -6.94 15.00
N THR A 90 4.92 -8.20 15.26
CA THR A 90 4.19 -9.05 16.20
C THR A 90 4.26 -8.46 17.60
N ALA A 91 5.44 -8.04 18.06
CA ALA A 91 5.61 -7.43 19.38
C ALA A 91 4.76 -6.16 19.55
N LEU A 92 4.68 -5.30 18.52
CA LEU A 92 3.80 -4.13 18.54
C LEU A 92 2.33 -4.52 18.59
N ILE A 93 1.91 -5.51 17.80
CA ILE A 93 0.53 -5.99 17.82
C ILE A 93 0.18 -6.55 19.20
N GLU A 94 1.07 -7.37 19.79
CA GLU A 94 0.88 -7.93 21.13
C GLU A 94 0.74 -6.83 22.19
N ASP A 95 1.55 -5.77 22.11
CA ASP A 95 1.43 -4.61 23.01
C ASP A 95 0.08 -3.90 22.88
N TYR A 96 -0.45 -3.78 21.65
CA TYR A 96 -1.76 -3.17 21.40
C TYR A 96 -2.95 -4.05 21.81
N ILE A 97 -2.77 -5.36 21.98
CA ILE A 97 -3.88 -6.28 22.29
C ILE A 97 -3.78 -6.96 23.66
N SER A 98 -2.78 -6.59 24.48
CA SER A 98 -2.60 -7.10 25.85
C SER A 98 -3.65 -6.56 26.83
#